data_AF-K5UG57-F1
#
_entry.id   AF-K5UG57-F1
#
_cell.length_a   1.000
_cell.length_b   1.000
_cell.length_c   1.000
_cell.angle_alpha   90.00
_cell.angle_beta   90.00
_cell.angle_gamma   90.00
#
_symmetry.space_group_name_H-M   'P 1'
#
loop_
_entity.id
_entity.type
_entity.pdbx_description
1 polymer ?
#
loop_
_entity_poly.entity_id
_entity_poly.type
_entity_poly.pdbx_seq_one_letter_code
_entity_poly.pdbx_strand_id
1 'polypeptide(L)'
;GELVGPMLVYLRWEKECDDDFWLTKLQETLDSILRLATRLGLTPAVPAYYSNLSMETMPADFIYRDNMQWLRGVKGKYDPNDVMGRCGGHKI
;
A
#
# COMPACT_ATOMS: atom_id res chain seq x y z
N GLY A 1 -9.60 14.80 14.44
CA GLY A 1 -9.95 13.84 13.38
C GLY A 1 -9.65 12.46 13.90
N GLU A 2 -10.49 11.48 13.61
CA GLU A 2 -10.22 10.08 13.97
C GLU A 2 -9.00 9.57 13.17
N LEU A 3 -8.05 8.95 13.88
CA LEU A 3 -6.86 8.36 13.29
C LEU A 3 -7.22 7.02 12.65
N VAL A 4 -7.46 7.03 11.34
CA VAL A 4 -7.61 5.81 10.54
C VAL A 4 -6.26 5.50 9.90
N GLY A 5 -5.57 4.48 10.42
CA GLY A 5 -4.30 3.97 9.88
C GLY A 5 -4.44 2.58 9.27
N PRO A 6 -3.49 2.12 8.45
CA PRO A 6 -3.53 0.77 7.88
C PRO A 6 -3.39 -0.29 8.98
N MET A 7 -4.10 -1.39 8.83
CA MET A 7 -3.88 -2.58 9.66
C MET A 7 -2.67 -3.35 9.12
N LEU A 8 -1.68 -3.57 9.98
CA LEU A 8 -0.55 -4.43 9.65
C LEU A 8 -0.91 -5.89 9.91
N VAL A 9 -0.81 -6.73 8.89
CA VAL A 9 -0.91 -8.19 9.02
C VAL A 9 0.37 -8.81 8.49
N TYR A 10 0.89 -9.79 9.23
CA TYR A 10 2.15 -10.44 8.91
C TYR A 10 1.99 -11.95 9.09
N LEU A 11 2.28 -12.69 8.04
CA LEU A 11 2.31 -14.15 8.04
C LEU A 11 3.73 -14.61 7.75
N ARG A 12 4.13 -15.70 8.40
CA ARG A 12 5.42 -16.36 8.16
C ARG A 12 5.15 -17.82 7.83
N TRP A 13 5.86 -18.31 6.83
CA TRP A 13 5.88 -19.70 6.45
C TRP A 13 7.28 -20.10 6.02
N GLU A 14 7.54 -21.41 5.98
CA GLU A 14 8.91 -21.94 5.79
C GLU A 14 9.18 -22.40 4.36
N LYS A 15 8.17 -22.90 3.65
CA LYS A 15 8.34 -23.49 2.32
C LYS A 15 7.90 -22.50 1.25
N GLU A 16 8.78 -22.23 0.30
CA GLU A 16 8.49 -21.39 -0.88
C GLU A 16 7.31 -21.93 -1.70
N CYS A 17 7.08 -23.25 -1.71
CA CYS A 17 5.94 -23.84 -2.39
C CYS A 17 4.58 -23.43 -1.81
N ASP A 18 4.56 -22.84 -0.60
CA ASP A 18 3.34 -22.39 0.06
C ASP A 18 3.07 -20.89 -0.19
N ASP A 19 3.93 -20.19 -0.95
CA ASP A 19 3.82 -18.74 -1.20
C ASP A 19 2.43 -18.34 -1.72
N ASP A 20 1.98 -18.96 -2.82
CA ASP A 20 0.67 -18.65 -3.41
C ASP A 20 -0.48 -18.90 -2.43
N PHE A 21 -0.38 -19.95 -1.62
CA PHE A 21 -1.38 -20.27 -0.61
C PHE A 21 -1.45 -19.17 0.46
N TRP A 22 -0.32 -18.79 1.04
CA TRP A 22 -0.28 -17.81 2.12
C TRP A 22 -0.58 -16.39 1.64
N LEU A 23 -0.12 -16.01 0.44
CA LEU A 23 -0.45 -14.73 -0.18
C LEU A 23 -1.96 -14.62 -0.47
N THR A 24 -2.56 -15.68 -1.04
CA THR A 24 -4.01 -15.73 -1.25
C THR A 24 -4.77 -15.63 0.07
N LYS A 25 -4.34 -16.39 1.08
CA LYS A 25 -5.00 -16.38 2.40
C LYS A 25 -4.91 -15.03 3.10
N LEU A 26 -3.77 -14.35 2.97
CA LEU A 26 -3.57 -13.00 3.49
C LEU A 26 -4.56 -12.01 2.84
N GLN A 27 -4.66 -12.05 1.51
CA GLN A 27 -5.56 -11.18 0.76
C GLN A 27 -7.03 -11.40 1.13
N GLU A 28 -7.50 -12.66 1.16
CA GLU A 28 -8.86 -13.01 1.58
C GLU A 28 -9.20 -12.51 2.99
N THR A 29 -8.23 -12.65 3.91
CA THR A 29 -8.40 -12.25 5.31
C THR A 29 -8.54 -10.74 5.43
N LEU A 30 -7.67 -9.98 4.77
CA LEU A 30 -7.71 -8.52 4.76
C LEU A 30 -9.01 -7.99 4.12
N ASP A 31 -9.44 -8.58 3.00
CA ASP A 31 -10.70 -8.24 2.34
C ASP A 31 -11.91 -8.47 3.25
N SER A 32 -11.92 -9.59 3.97
CA SER A 32 -13.00 -9.93 4.90
C SER A 32 -13.07 -8.96 6.07
N ILE A 33 -11.92 -8.60 6.65
CA ILE A 33 -11.82 -7.60 7.71
C ILE A 33 -12.31 -6.24 7.22
N LEU A 34 -11.86 -5.80 6.04
CA LEU A 34 -12.25 -4.51 5.46
C LEU A 34 -13.76 -4.44 5.22
N ARG A 35 -14.37 -5.50 4.65
CA ARG A 35 -15.82 -5.57 4.42
C ARG A 35 -16.60 -5.50 5.72
N LEU A 36 -16.15 -6.24 6.75
CA LEU A 36 -16.81 -6.24 8.06
C LEU A 36 -16.70 -4.88 8.76
N ALA A 37 -15.51 -4.29 8.80
CA ALA A 37 -15.27 -3.00 9.42
C ALA A 37 -16.07 -1.88 8.73
N THR A 38 -16.13 -1.90 7.38
CA THR A 38 -16.94 -0.96 6.60
C THR A 38 -18.42 -1.12 6.93
N ARG A 39 -18.94 -2.36 6.99
CA ARG A 39 -20.34 -2.64 7.35
C ARG A 39 -20.70 -2.16 8.75
N LEU A 40 -19.77 -2.24 9.68
CA LEU A 40 -19.94 -1.80 11.07
C LEU A 40 -19.70 -0.29 11.26
N GLY A 41 -19.31 0.45 10.22
CA GLY A 41 -18.98 1.87 10.32
C GLY A 41 -17.69 2.16 11.09
N LEU A 42 -16.81 1.17 11.24
CA LEU A 42 -15.54 1.28 11.98
C LEU A 42 -14.39 1.84 11.14
N THR A 43 -14.55 1.88 9.81
CA THR A 43 -13.57 2.44 8.88
C THR A 43 -14.29 2.98 7.64
N PRO A 44 -13.81 4.07 7.01
CA PRO A 44 -14.31 4.51 5.72
C PRO A 44 -14.09 3.45 4.63
N ALA A 45 -14.93 3.46 3.60
CA ALA A 45 -14.81 2.57 2.45
C ALA A 45 -13.47 2.70 1.70
N VAL A 46 -12.81 3.86 1.84
CA VAL A 46 -11.47 4.15 1.30
C VAL A 46 -10.54 4.49 2.47
N PRO A 47 -9.94 3.48 3.15
CA PRO A 47 -9.04 3.71 4.27
C PRO A 47 -7.72 4.37 3.84
N ALA A 48 -6.93 4.79 4.83
CA ALA A 48 -5.53 5.15 4.58
C ALA A 48 -4.74 3.86 4.28
N TYR A 49 -4.18 3.75 3.08
CA TYR A 49 -3.42 2.57 2.63
C TYR A 49 -1.94 2.62 2.99
N TYR A 50 -1.45 3.73 3.53
CA TYR A 50 -0.02 3.95 3.66
C TYR A 50 0.57 3.32 4.92
N SER A 51 1.20 2.17 4.74
CA SER A 51 2.20 1.64 5.67
C SER A 51 3.57 1.75 5.01
N ASN A 52 4.59 2.19 5.75
CA ASN A 52 6.00 2.22 5.31
C ASN A 52 6.55 0.84 4.88
N LEU A 53 5.75 -0.22 5.01
CA LEU A 53 6.10 -1.61 4.79
C LEU A 53 5.50 -2.20 3.49
N SER A 54 4.74 -1.43 2.71
CA SER A 54 4.09 -1.90 1.46
C SER A 54 4.61 -1.14 0.24
N MET A 55 5.91 -1.26 -0.05
CA MET A 55 6.53 -0.51 -1.16
C MET A 55 6.34 -1.16 -2.53
N GLU A 56 6.11 -2.48 -2.60
CA GLU A 56 6.10 -3.20 -3.88
C GLU A 56 4.70 -3.38 -4.50
N THR A 57 3.65 -3.51 -3.68
CA THR A 57 2.30 -3.88 -4.16
C THR A 57 1.31 -2.71 -4.21
N MET A 58 1.62 -1.57 -3.58
CA MET A 58 0.75 -0.39 -3.56
C MET A 58 1.28 0.72 -4.48
N PRO A 59 0.56 1.07 -5.57
CA PRO A 59 0.95 2.18 -6.42
C PRO A 59 0.97 3.50 -5.64
N ALA A 60 1.97 4.34 -5.92
CA ALA A 60 2.16 5.62 -5.23
C ALA A 60 0.93 6.54 -5.34
N ASP A 61 0.17 6.44 -6.44
CA ASP A 61 -1.06 7.21 -6.66
C ASP A 61 -2.14 6.97 -5.59
N PHE A 62 -2.24 5.77 -5.01
CA PHE A 62 -3.21 5.51 -3.93
C PHE A 62 -2.79 6.13 -2.59
N ILE A 63 -1.48 6.36 -2.42
CA ILE A 63 -0.87 6.92 -1.22
C ILE A 63 -0.93 8.45 -1.26
N TYR A 64 -0.40 9.06 -2.31
CA TYR A 64 -0.24 10.50 -2.40
C TYR A 64 -1.42 11.21 -3.07
N ARG A 65 -2.29 10.47 -3.77
CA ARG A 65 -3.56 10.95 -4.34
C ARG A 65 -3.36 12.23 -5.15
N ASP A 66 -4.06 13.31 -4.80
CA ASP A 66 -4.02 14.60 -5.48
C ASP A 66 -2.63 15.25 -5.52
N ASN A 67 -1.73 14.84 -4.62
CA ASN A 67 -0.36 15.36 -4.59
C ASN A 67 0.55 14.75 -5.67
N MET A 68 0.13 13.67 -6.35
CA MET A 68 0.96 12.99 -7.36
C MET A 68 1.39 13.91 -8.49
N GLN A 69 0.52 14.82 -8.93
CA GLN A 69 0.87 15.73 -10.02
C GLN A 69 2.02 16.66 -9.63
N TRP A 70 1.98 17.20 -8.41
CA TRP A 70 3.03 18.04 -7.88
C TRP A 70 4.33 17.25 -7.68
N LEU A 71 4.24 16.04 -7.11
CA LEU A 71 5.39 15.16 -6.89
C LEU A 71 6.09 14.76 -8.19
N ARG A 72 5.34 14.46 -9.25
CA ARG A 72 5.89 14.22 -10.60
C ARG A 72 6.65 15.43 -11.12
N GLY A 73 6.13 16.64 -10.90
CA GLY A 73 6.81 17.89 -11.24
C GLY A 73 8.13 18.08 -10.48
N VAL A 74 8.14 17.79 -9.17
CA VAL A 74 9.35 17.82 -8.33
C VAL A 74 10.36 16.78 -8.80
N LYS A 75 9.94 15.54 -9.08
CA LYS A 75 10.81 14.49 -9.60
C LYS A 75 11.42 14.88 -10.94
N GLY A 76 10.62 15.39 -11.88
CA GLY A 76 11.13 15.86 -13.17
C GLY A 76 12.16 17.00 -13.04
N LYS A 77 12.03 17.86 -12.01
CA LYS A 77 12.97 18.95 -11.74
C LYS A 77 14.30 18.48 -11.16
N TYR A 78 14.29 17.52 -10.23
CA TYR A 78 15.47 17.14 -9.43
C TYR A 78 16.06 15.76 -9.77
N ASP A 79 15.31 14.87 -10.41
CA ASP A 79 15.74 13.55 -10.89
C ASP A 79 15.31 13.33 -12.37
N PRO A 80 15.74 14.20 -13.31
CA PRO A 80 15.30 14.14 -14.71
C PRO A 80 15.75 12.87 -15.45
N ASN A 81 16.79 12.18 -14.95
CA ASN A 81 17.33 10.97 -15.55
C ASN A 81 16.83 9.68 -14.86
N ASP A 82 15.88 9.82 -13.93
CA ASP A 82 15.27 8.71 -13.20
C ASP A 82 16.29 7.79 -12.49
N VAL A 83 17.34 8.37 -11.91
CA VAL A 83 18.37 7.63 -11.18
C VAL A 83 17.73 7.00 -9.93
N MET A 84 16.89 7.77 -9.23
CA MET A 84 16.22 7.30 -8.01
C MET A 84 15.04 6.36 -8.31
N GLY A 85 14.50 6.39 -9.54
CA GLY A 85 13.49 5.41 -9.98
C GLY A 85 14.04 3.98 -10.05
N ARG A 86 15.36 3.81 -10.11
CA ARG A 86 16.01 2.48 -10.08
C ARG A 86 16.21 1.95 -8.66
N CYS A 87 15.95 2.75 -7.63
CA CYS A 87 16.04 2.35 -6.23
C CYS A 87 14.71 1.77 -5.72
N GLY A 88 14.72 1.16 -4.53
CA GLY A 88 13.55 0.55 -3.89
C GLY A 88 12.49 1.54 -3.35
N GLY A 89 12.52 2.81 -3.78
CA GLY A 89 11.54 3.83 -3.41
C GLY A 89 10.21 3.70 -4.15
N HIS A 90 9.19 4.43 -3.70
CA HIS A 90 7.93 4.58 -4.44
C HIS A 90 8.20 5.13 -5.85
N LYS A 91 7.54 4.52 -6.84
CA LYS A 91 7.61 4.99 -8.22
C LYS A 91 6.64 6.16 -8.38
N ILE A 92 7.19 7.37 -8.57
CA ILE A 92 6.45 8.64 -8.71
C ILE A 92 6.36 9.03 -10.17
#